data_AF-A0A6A7VQ10-F1
#
_entry.id   AF-A0A6A7VQ10-F1
#
_cell.length_a   1.000
_cell.length_b   1.000
_cell.length_c   1.000
_cell.angle_alpha   90.00
_cell.angle_beta   90.00
_cell.angle_gamma   90.00
#
_symmetry.space_group_name_H-M   'P 1'
#
loop_
_entity.id
_entity.type
_entity.pdbx_description
1 polymer ?
#
loop_
_entity_poly.entity_id
_entity_poly.type
_entity_poly.pdbx_seq_one_letter_code
_entity_poly.pdbx_strand_id
1 'polypeptide(L)'
;MNEFQYNGTPQEQAMADLLKSQSHRLARQQIVFALIFLLVIVLAAYYIVTRMIWATFDGYITLDENRISAVDDIYILKVNKEMGEVVHKGDTLYSYVLLGNIVNQYDPNILPSAVKETHDMEVQAKLAQQEIPVLRTRLAELRKQKASESSDIYYGLTDNTKRNALDAEIAEVEEELRKQAKKVEIYAQAKNTTYNFMSRRGAGRANAAMPYSNTSIYNPGLIHYCCAPADAYISKINASDKTLVFKSEEVMVIQHTDYADCHLGVIAYVPNDMMKYMESPDDADIIINKDLELKAKLQMVGLRVEEIPKHLQSNFSHDANAVVAVFTLNPNQRVPAWVMSNRLPVRIRVNKIGAMLDPKPLPMYTVPVGKNENVKRSNRFSSDTNNHQEQKK
;
A
#
# COMPACT_ATOMS: atom_id res chain seq x y z
N MET A 1 -20.50 -83.33 -77.76
CA MET A 1 -20.79 -82.97 -76.36
C MET A 1 -19.80 -83.71 -75.49
N ASN A 2 -18.96 -82.98 -74.75
CA ASN A 2 -18.43 -83.34 -73.44
C ASN A 2 -17.57 -82.17 -72.94
N GLU A 3 -18.03 -81.57 -71.85
CA GLU A 3 -17.37 -80.53 -71.08
C GLU A 3 -16.05 -81.07 -70.53
N PHE A 4 -14.93 -80.48 -70.96
CA PHE A 4 -13.65 -80.69 -70.29
C PHE A 4 -13.62 -79.82 -69.03
N GLN A 5 -13.99 -80.42 -67.89
CA GLN A 5 -13.71 -79.87 -66.58
C GLN A 5 -12.20 -79.90 -66.34
N TYR A 6 -11.58 -78.72 -66.32
CA TYR A 6 -10.19 -78.54 -65.94
C TYR A 6 -10.07 -78.67 -64.42
N ASN A 7 -9.82 -79.89 -63.94
CA ASN A 7 -9.49 -80.13 -62.53
C ASN A 7 -8.05 -79.66 -62.27
N GLY A 8 -7.91 -78.42 -61.80
CA GLY A 8 -6.66 -77.89 -61.28
C GLY A 8 -6.16 -78.73 -60.09
N THR A 9 -4.84 -78.82 -59.96
CA THR A 9 -4.20 -79.66 -58.95
C THR A 9 -4.54 -79.17 -57.52
N PRO A 10 -4.66 -80.05 -56.51
CA PRO A 10 -5.01 -79.67 -55.14
C PRO A 10 -4.02 -78.68 -54.50
N GLN A 11 -2.80 -78.60 -55.03
CA GLN A 11 -1.79 -77.63 -54.64
C GLN A 11 -2.12 -76.20 -55.11
N GLU A 12 -2.70 -76.03 -56.30
CA GLU A 12 -3.07 -74.72 -56.84
C GLU A 12 -4.30 -74.15 -56.14
N GLN A 13 -5.27 -75.00 -55.75
CA GLN A 13 -6.43 -74.58 -54.97
C GLN A 13 -6.04 -74.18 -53.53
N ALA A 14 -5.14 -74.94 -52.89
CA ALA A 14 -4.63 -74.58 -51.56
C ALA A 14 -3.78 -73.29 -51.59
N MET A 15 -3.00 -73.07 -52.65
CA MET A 15 -2.21 -71.84 -52.82
C MET A 15 -3.13 -70.63 -53.10
N ALA A 16 -4.21 -70.80 -53.86
CA ALA A 16 -5.22 -69.77 -54.09
C ALA A 16 -5.98 -69.39 -52.81
N ASP A 17 -6.38 -70.37 -51.98
CA ASP A 17 -7.06 -70.10 -50.70
C ASP A 17 -6.11 -69.52 -49.63
N LEU A 18 -4.82 -69.87 -49.64
CA LEU A 18 -3.82 -69.20 -48.81
C LEU A 18 -3.60 -67.75 -49.24
N LEU A 19 -3.55 -67.46 -50.54
CA LEU A 19 -3.46 -66.10 -51.07
C LEU A 19 -4.73 -65.28 -50.77
N LYS A 20 -5.91 -65.92 -50.84
CA LYS A 20 -7.21 -65.29 -50.54
C LYS A 20 -7.41 -65.02 -49.04
N SER A 21 -6.95 -65.91 -48.17
CA SER A 21 -7.00 -65.70 -46.72
C SER A 21 -5.94 -64.70 -46.22
N GLN A 22 -4.76 -64.65 -46.84
CA GLN A 22 -3.77 -63.61 -46.59
C GLN A 22 -4.23 -62.24 -47.07
N SER A 23 -4.81 -62.11 -48.27
CA SER A 23 -5.33 -60.83 -48.79
C SER A 23 -6.47 -60.27 -47.94
N HIS A 24 -7.34 -61.14 -47.41
CA HIS A 24 -8.43 -60.72 -46.53
C HIS A 24 -7.96 -60.25 -45.14
N ARG A 25 -6.85 -60.80 -44.63
CA ARG A 25 -6.18 -60.33 -43.40
C ARG A 25 -5.43 -59.02 -43.62
N LEU A 26 -4.74 -58.88 -44.75
CA LEU A 26 -4.06 -57.65 -45.17
C LEU A 26 -5.07 -56.51 -45.38
N ALA A 27 -6.22 -56.77 -46.01
CA ALA A 27 -7.27 -55.78 -46.20
C ALA A 27 -7.86 -55.31 -44.86
N ARG A 28 -8.07 -56.20 -43.87
CA ARG A 28 -8.53 -55.80 -42.53
C ARG A 28 -7.49 -54.94 -41.79
N GLN A 29 -6.21 -55.28 -41.89
CA GLN A 29 -5.13 -54.47 -41.30
C GLN A 29 -5.03 -53.10 -41.98
N GLN A 30 -5.14 -53.03 -43.32
CA GLN A 30 -5.15 -51.77 -44.06
C GLN A 30 -6.33 -50.87 -43.69
N ILE A 31 -7.53 -51.43 -43.45
CA ILE A 31 -8.69 -50.66 -42.99
C ILE A 31 -8.44 -50.08 -41.59
N VAL A 32 -7.86 -50.86 -40.67
CA VAL A 32 -7.51 -50.39 -39.32
C VAL A 32 -6.44 -49.30 -39.38
N PHE A 33 -5.40 -49.45 -40.21
CA PHE A 33 -4.38 -48.42 -40.43
C PHE A 33 -4.96 -47.16 -41.05
N ALA A 34 -5.87 -47.28 -42.03
CA ALA A 34 -6.54 -46.12 -42.64
C ALA A 34 -7.39 -45.36 -41.61
N LEU A 35 -8.06 -46.06 -40.69
CA LEU A 35 -8.87 -45.44 -39.65
C LEU A 35 -8.00 -44.71 -38.60
N ILE A 36 -6.90 -45.31 -38.17
CA ILE A 36 -5.93 -44.67 -37.28
C ILE A 36 -5.31 -43.45 -37.96
N PHE A 37 -4.92 -43.56 -39.24
CA PHE A 37 -4.36 -42.46 -40.01
C PHE A 37 -5.35 -41.31 -40.19
N LEU A 38 -6.63 -41.61 -40.45
CA LEU A 38 -7.68 -40.61 -40.49
C LEU A 38 -7.86 -39.92 -39.14
N LEU A 39 -7.83 -40.66 -38.03
CA LEU A 39 -7.89 -40.09 -36.68
C LEU A 39 -6.71 -39.14 -36.41
N VAL A 40 -5.50 -39.50 -36.82
CA VAL A 40 -4.32 -38.64 -36.73
C VAL A 40 -4.48 -37.37 -37.56
N ILE A 41 -5.02 -37.47 -38.79
CA ILE A 41 -5.31 -36.29 -39.63
C ILE A 41 -6.36 -35.40 -38.97
N VAL A 42 -7.43 -35.97 -38.41
CA VAL A 42 -8.47 -35.20 -37.73
C VAL A 42 -7.90 -34.48 -36.50
N LEU A 43 -7.06 -35.14 -35.71
CA LEU A 43 -6.37 -34.50 -34.57
C LEU A 43 -5.40 -33.41 -35.03
N ALA A 44 -4.65 -33.64 -36.11
CA ALA A 44 -3.73 -32.65 -36.67
C ALA A 44 -4.48 -31.43 -37.23
N ALA A 45 -5.57 -31.66 -37.97
CA ALA A 45 -6.42 -30.60 -38.49
C ALA A 45 -7.07 -29.80 -37.35
N TYR A 46 -7.57 -30.48 -36.31
CA TYR A 46 -8.09 -29.85 -35.11
C TYR A 46 -7.04 -28.98 -34.41
N TYR A 47 -5.81 -29.48 -34.27
CA TYR A 47 -4.69 -28.74 -33.69
C TYR A 47 -4.30 -27.50 -34.52
N ILE A 48 -4.27 -27.62 -35.85
CA ILE A 48 -3.96 -26.49 -36.74
C ILE A 48 -5.05 -25.43 -36.66
N VAL A 49 -6.33 -25.82 -36.73
CA VAL A 49 -7.47 -24.89 -36.69
C VAL A 49 -7.52 -24.16 -35.35
N THR A 50 -7.35 -24.86 -34.23
CA THR A 50 -7.32 -24.23 -32.90
C THR A 50 -6.17 -23.24 -32.76
N ARG A 51 -4.96 -23.59 -33.22
CA ARG A 51 -3.80 -22.68 -33.22
C ARG A 51 -3.96 -21.49 -34.19
N MET A 52 -4.75 -21.65 -35.24
CA MET A 52 -5.05 -20.58 -36.20
C MET A 52 -6.07 -19.57 -35.65
N ILE A 53 -7.05 -20.03 -34.87
CA ILE A 53 -8.10 -19.17 -34.28
C ILE A 53 -7.60 -18.45 -33.04
N TRP A 54 -6.80 -19.11 -32.21
CA TRP A 54 -6.44 -18.59 -30.89
C TRP A 54 -4.96 -18.21 -30.79
N ALA A 55 -4.67 -17.07 -30.17
CA ALA A 55 -3.34 -16.68 -29.71
C ALA A 55 -3.27 -16.92 -28.19
N THR A 56 -2.18 -17.53 -27.72
CA THR A 56 -1.96 -17.78 -26.29
C THR A 56 -0.74 -17.01 -25.82
N PHE A 57 -0.89 -16.30 -24.70
CA PHE A 57 0.16 -15.52 -24.05
C PHE A 57 0.35 -15.99 -22.62
N ASP A 58 1.59 -15.90 -22.13
CA ASP A 58 1.90 -16.15 -20.73
C ASP A 58 1.85 -14.83 -19.96
N GLY A 59 1.33 -14.90 -18.74
CA GLY A 59 1.12 -13.73 -17.91
C GLY A 59 1.04 -14.07 -16.43
N TYR A 60 0.82 -13.03 -15.63
CA TYR A 60 0.64 -13.15 -14.19
C TYR A 60 -0.44 -12.21 -13.69
N ILE A 61 -1.10 -12.62 -12.63
CA ILE A 61 -2.05 -11.79 -11.90
C ILE A 61 -1.28 -10.80 -11.04
N THR A 62 -1.70 -9.54 -11.08
CA THR A 62 -1.23 -8.47 -10.20
C THR A 62 -2.38 -7.91 -9.40
N LEU A 63 -2.13 -7.71 -8.11
CA LEU A 63 -3.06 -7.06 -7.20
C LEU A 63 -2.41 -5.80 -6.67
N ASP A 64 -3.22 -4.79 -6.39
CA ASP A 64 -2.76 -3.64 -5.62
C ASP A 64 -2.64 -4.03 -4.15
N GLU A 65 -1.43 -3.97 -3.64
CA GLU A 65 -1.11 -4.28 -2.25
C GLU A 65 -0.97 -2.97 -1.48
N ASN A 66 -1.78 -2.79 -0.45
CA ASN A 66 -1.75 -1.57 0.33
C ASN A 66 -0.70 -1.70 1.44
N ARG A 67 0.32 -0.84 1.37
CA ARG A 67 1.51 -0.87 2.24
C ARG A 67 1.30 0.08 3.41
N ILE A 68 1.17 -0.49 4.61
CA ILE A 68 1.06 0.30 5.84
C ILE A 68 2.46 0.66 6.30
N SER A 69 2.79 1.93 6.14
CA SER A 69 4.08 2.50 6.51
C SER A 69 4.00 3.28 7.82
N ALA A 70 5.12 3.37 8.52
CA ALA A 70 5.23 4.17 9.74
C ALA A 70 5.04 5.66 9.43
N VAL A 71 4.15 6.33 10.18
CA VAL A 71 3.84 7.76 10.03
C VAL A 71 5.02 8.64 10.46
N ASP A 72 5.76 8.18 11.46
CA ASP A 72 6.93 8.84 12.04
C ASP A 72 7.88 7.76 12.59
N ASP A 73 8.98 8.17 13.23
CA ASP A 73 9.85 7.24 13.95
C ASP A 73 9.09 6.65 15.13
N ILE A 74 8.78 5.35 15.03
CA ILE A 74 7.94 4.63 15.97
C ILE A 74 8.68 3.46 16.58
N TYR A 75 8.28 3.14 17.80
CA TYR A 75 8.64 1.91 18.47
C TYR A 75 7.42 1.00 18.59
N ILE A 76 7.47 -0.15 17.94
CA ILE A 76 6.37 -1.12 17.95
C ILE A 76 6.42 -1.90 19.26
N LEU A 77 5.34 -1.83 20.03
CA LEU A 77 5.21 -2.59 21.27
C LEU A 77 4.83 -4.04 20.98
N LYS A 78 3.79 -4.20 20.17
CA LYS A 78 3.20 -5.49 19.84
C LYS A 78 2.45 -5.43 18.51
N VAL A 79 2.70 -6.40 17.66
CA VAL A 79 1.89 -6.71 16.49
C VAL A 79 0.78 -7.65 16.95
N ASN A 80 -0.48 -7.25 16.75
CA ASN A 80 -1.64 -7.98 17.30
C ASN A 80 -2.20 -9.02 16.33
N LYS A 81 -1.64 -9.11 15.12
CA LYS A 81 -2.21 -9.86 14.02
C LYS A 81 -1.16 -10.74 13.35
N GLU A 82 -1.61 -11.84 12.77
CA GLU A 82 -0.75 -12.83 12.10
C GLU A 82 -0.86 -12.77 10.57
N MET A 83 0.14 -13.31 9.86
CA MET A 83 0.08 -13.42 8.41
C MET A 83 -1.08 -14.33 7.99
N GLY A 84 -1.87 -13.88 7.02
CA GLY A 84 -3.06 -14.59 6.52
C GLY A 84 -4.33 -14.36 7.34
N GLU A 85 -4.28 -13.61 8.44
CA GLU A 85 -5.47 -13.27 9.23
C GLU A 85 -6.36 -12.25 8.49
N VAL A 86 -7.68 -12.41 8.63
CA VAL A 86 -8.68 -11.45 8.16
C VAL A 86 -8.84 -10.35 9.19
N VAL A 87 -8.71 -9.10 8.76
CA VAL A 87 -8.95 -7.91 9.57
C VAL A 87 -10.16 -7.16 9.06
N HIS A 88 -10.93 -6.61 9.99
CA HIS A 88 -12.04 -5.72 9.66
C HIS A 88 -11.63 -4.28 9.87
N LYS A 89 -12.32 -3.36 9.19
CA LYS A 89 -12.14 -1.93 9.39
C LYS A 89 -12.22 -1.55 10.87
N GLY A 90 -11.17 -0.92 11.38
CA GLY A 90 -11.08 -0.49 12.78
C GLY A 90 -10.37 -1.46 13.72
N ASP A 91 -10.07 -2.70 13.28
CA ASP A 91 -9.28 -3.64 14.08
C ASP A 91 -7.87 -3.11 14.32
N THR A 92 -7.34 -3.31 15.53
CA THR A 92 -5.97 -2.90 15.86
C THR A 92 -4.97 -3.84 15.21
N LEU A 93 -4.12 -3.30 14.33
CA LEU A 93 -3.05 -4.02 13.66
C LEU A 93 -1.82 -4.14 14.54
N TYR A 94 -1.33 -2.99 15.03
CA TYR A 94 -0.18 -2.94 15.93
C TYR A 94 -0.28 -1.74 16.89
N SER A 95 0.31 -1.92 18.06
CA SER A 95 0.45 -0.89 19.09
C SER A 95 1.85 -0.30 19.04
N TYR A 96 1.97 1.03 19.07
CA TYR A 96 3.26 1.71 18.95
C TYR A 96 3.35 2.95 19.84
N VAL A 97 4.58 3.43 20.04
CA VAL A 97 4.88 4.69 20.72
C VAL A 97 5.74 5.54 19.80
N LEU A 98 5.46 6.84 19.73
CA LEU A 98 6.29 7.78 18.97
C LEU A 98 7.63 7.98 19.67
N LEU A 99 8.73 7.81 18.94
CA LEU A 99 10.07 7.94 19.50
C LEU A 99 10.34 9.36 20.01
N GLY A 100 9.84 10.39 19.31
CA GLY A 100 9.93 11.77 19.77
C GLY A 100 9.32 12.01 21.15
N ASN A 101 8.21 11.34 21.47
CA ASN A 101 7.59 11.44 22.81
C ASN A 101 8.43 10.79 23.90
N ILE A 102 9.19 9.75 23.55
CA ILE A 102 10.12 9.08 24.46
C ILE A 102 11.33 9.99 24.68
N VAL A 103 11.98 10.46 23.61
CA VAL A 103 13.16 11.32 23.69
C VAL A 103 12.89 12.59 24.51
N ASN A 104 11.76 13.25 24.26
CA ASN A 104 11.38 14.46 24.99
C ASN A 104 11.09 14.22 26.49
N GLN A 105 10.74 13.00 26.90
CA GLN A 105 10.55 12.68 28.33
C GLN A 105 11.85 12.50 29.09
N TYR A 106 12.92 12.09 28.40
CA TYR A 106 14.22 11.80 29.02
C TYR A 106 15.25 12.91 28.81
N ASP A 107 14.96 13.95 28.02
CA ASP A 107 15.85 15.10 27.92
C ASP A 107 15.82 15.90 29.25
N PRO A 108 16.91 15.88 30.03
CA PRO A 108 16.97 16.61 31.31
C PRO A 108 16.94 18.13 31.12
N ASN A 109 17.16 18.63 29.89
CA ASN A 109 17.20 20.06 29.59
C ASN A 109 15.83 20.61 29.17
N ILE A 110 14.85 19.75 28.89
CA ILE A 110 13.51 20.18 28.46
C ILE A 110 12.56 20.05 29.65
N LEU A 111 12.23 21.19 30.26
CA LEU A 111 11.09 21.27 31.17
C LEU A 111 9.81 21.01 30.36
N PRO A 112 8.98 20.01 30.72
CA PRO A 112 7.69 19.82 30.07
C PRO A 112 6.89 21.12 30.09
N SER A 113 6.20 21.46 29.00
CA SER A 113 5.45 22.72 28.89
C SER A 113 4.50 22.95 30.07
N ALA A 114 3.81 21.90 30.52
CA ALA A 114 2.94 21.94 31.70
C ALA A 114 3.69 22.29 33.01
N VAL A 115 4.96 21.86 33.16
CA VAL A 115 5.79 22.22 34.33
C VAL A 115 6.23 23.67 34.25
N LYS A 116 6.60 24.15 33.06
CA LYS A 116 6.95 25.55 32.84
C LYS A 116 5.76 26.47 33.14
N GLU A 117 4.59 26.17 32.58
CA GLU A 117 3.38 26.96 32.80
C GLU A 117 2.94 26.96 34.27
N THR A 118 3.02 25.81 34.95
CA THR A 118 2.71 25.76 36.39
C THR A 118 3.72 26.52 37.24
N HIS A 119 5.00 26.51 36.87
CA HIS A 119 6.01 27.33 37.53
C HIS A 119 5.73 28.83 37.33
N ASP A 120 5.42 29.25 36.10
CA ASP A 120 5.08 30.64 35.80
C ASP A 120 3.83 31.10 36.58
N MET A 121 2.79 30.25 36.65
CA MET A 121 1.61 30.50 37.48
C MET A 121 1.95 30.60 38.96
N GLU A 122 2.84 29.74 39.47
CA GLU A 122 3.29 29.79 40.87
C GLU A 122 4.04 31.08 41.17
N VAL A 123 4.92 31.52 40.27
CA VAL A 123 5.64 32.80 40.41
C VAL A 123 4.64 33.96 40.43
N GLN A 124 3.66 33.97 39.53
CA GLN A 124 2.62 35.00 39.51
C GLN A 124 1.73 34.97 40.76
N ALA A 125 1.43 33.79 41.31
CA ALA A 125 0.69 33.65 42.56
C ALA A 125 1.49 34.21 43.74
N LYS A 126 2.79 33.93 43.81
CA LYS A 126 3.68 34.46 44.86
C LYS A 126 3.80 35.98 44.78
N LEU A 127 3.92 36.55 43.58
CA LEU A 127 3.93 38.00 43.38
C LEU A 127 2.62 38.63 43.86
N ALA A 128 1.47 38.09 43.44
CA ALA A 128 0.16 38.56 43.92
C ALA A 128 0.02 38.43 45.45
N GLN A 129 0.54 37.36 46.05
CA GLN A 129 0.53 37.16 47.49
C GLN A 129 1.38 38.20 48.24
N GLN A 130 2.49 38.67 47.65
CA GLN A 130 3.33 39.74 48.21
C GLN A 130 2.70 41.13 48.06
N GLU A 131 1.86 41.36 47.06
CA GLU A 131 1.15 42.63 46.86
C GLU A 131 -0.03 42.81 47.83
N ILE A 132 -0.70 41.71 48.23
CA ILE A 132 -1.84 41.75 49.17
C ILE A 132 -1.53 42.51 50.48
N PRO A 133 -0.43 42.26 51.22
CA PRO A 133 -0.13 43.02 52.43
C PRO A 133 0.14 44.50 52.16
N VAL A 134 0.76 44.85 51.02
CA VAL A 134 0.98 46.25 50.62
C VAL A 134 -0.35 46.96 50.39
N LEU A 135 -1.26 46.33 49.64
CA LEU A 135 -2.62 46.85 49.41
C LEU A 135 -3.43 46.96 50.71
N ARG A 136 -3.27 46.02 51.65
CA ARG A 136 -3.92 46.08 52.97
C ARG A 136 -3.42 47.27 53.80
N THR A 137 -2.13 47.54 53.80
CA THR A 137 -1.57 48.71 54.50
C THR A 137 -2.08 50.00 53.87
N ARG A 138 -2.07 50.10 52.53
CA ARG A 138 -2.62 51.26 51.81
C ARG A 138 -4.10 51.47 52.12
N LEU A 139 -4.90 50.40 52.14
CA LEU A 139 -6.32 50.47 52.52
C LEU A 139 -6.52 50.96 53.96
N ALA A 140 -5.67 50.51 54.90
CA ALA A 140 -5.71 50.95 56.29
C ALA A 140 -5.37 52.44 56.42
N GLU A 141 -4.39 52.93 55.67
CA GLU A 141 -4.03 54.35 55.62
C GLU A 141 -5.16 55.21 55.03
N LEU A 142 -5.75 54.80 53.91
CA LEU A 142 -6.89 55.49 53.29
C LEU A 142 -8.10 55.55 54.23
N ARG A 143 -8.40 54.45 54.96
CA ARG A 143 -9.46 54.44 55.97
C ARG A 143 -9.17 55.39 57.14
N LYS A 144 -7.90 55.50 57.54
CA LYS A 144 -7.48 56.46 58.57
C LYS A 144 -7.64 57.90 58.09
N GLN A 145 -7.28 58.20 56.85
CA GLN A 145 -7.47 59.52 56.23
C GLN A 145 -8.96 59.87 56.09
N LYS A 146 -9.80 58.91 55.69
CA LYS A 146 -11.26 59.10 55.65
C LYS A 146 -11.81 59.42 57.04
N ALA A 147 -11.33 58.77 58.09
CA ALA A 147 -11.77 59.02 59.45
C ALA A 147 -11.36 60.42 59.95
N SER A 148 -10.14 60.89 59.64
CA SER A 148 -9.72 62.25 59.97
C SER A 148 -10.51 63.30 59.18
N GLU A 149 -10.68 63.11 57.87
CA GLU A 149 -11.49 64.02 57.05
C GLU A 149 -12.96 64.05 57.50
N SER A 150 -13.52 62.93 57.96
CA SER A 150 -14.87 62.92 58.54
C SER A 150 -14.97 63.75 59.82
N SER A 151 -13.90 63.80 60.62
CA SER A 151 -13.81 64.68 61.80
C SER A 151 -13.71 66.15 61.35
N ASP A 152 -12.90 66.44 60.35
CA ASP A 152 -12.69 67.82 59.87
C ASP A 152 -13.94 68.39 59.17
N ILE A 153 -14.71 67.56 58.45
CA ILE A 153 -16.03 67.91 57.92
C ILE A 153 -17.01 68.23 59.05
N TYR A 154 -17.01 67.46 60.13
CA TYR A 154 -17.87 67.70 61.30
C TYR A 154 -17.57 69.06 61.95
N TYR A 155 -16.29 69.47 61.97
CA TYR A 155 -15.86 70.78 62.46
C TYR A 155 -15.94 71.91 61.40
N GLY A 156 -16.43 71.63 60.19
CA GLY A 156 -16.62 72.62 59.12
C GLY A 156 -15.32 73.09 58.44
N LEU A 157 -14.24 72.32 58.54
CA LEU A 157 -12.91 72.65 58.01
C LEU A 157 -12.72 72.20 56.56
N THR A 158 -13.52 71.25 56.07
CA THR A 158 -13.38 70.66 54.71
C THR A 158 -14.74 70.34 54.07
N ASP A 159 -14.74 70.09 52.75
CA ASP A 159 -15.94 69.81 51.96
C ASP A 159 -16.14 68.30 51.67
N ASN A 160 -17.38 67.91 51.38
CA ASN A 160 -17.76 66.51 51.05
C ASN A 160 -17.08 65.94 49.80
N THR A 161 -16.49 66.77 48.94
CA THR A 161 -15.83 66.37 47.69
C THR A 161 -14.61 65.47 47.94
N LYS A 162 -13.78 65.82 48.94
CA LYS A 162 -12.60 65.03 49.32
C LYS A 162 -12.98 63.66 49.89
N ARG A 163 -14.05 63.60 50.68
CA ARG A 163 -14.58 62.33 51.20
C ARG A 163 -15.02 61.40 50.08
N ASN A 164 -15.74 61.93 49.08
CA ASN A 164 -16.19 61.14 47.95
C ASN A 164 -15.01 60.63 47.09
N ALA A 165 -13.93 61.41 46.97
CA ALA A 165 -12.70 60.96 46.31
C ALA A 165 -12.01 59.82 47.09
N LEU A 166 -11.89 59.94 48.42
CA LEU A 166 -11.36 58.87 49.27
C LEU A 166 -12.24 57.60 49.22
N ASP A 167 -13.56 57.75 49.12
CA ASP A 167 -14.48 56.62 48.94
C ASP A 167 -14.27 55.89 47.61
N ALA A 168 -14.00 56.63 46.53
CA ALA A 168 -13.66 56.04 45.24
C ALA A 168 -12.32 55.30 45.28
N GLU A 169 -11.28 55.90 45.89
CA GLU A 169 -9.96 55.26 46.03
C GLU A 169 -10.01 54.00 46.91
N ILE A 170 -10.80 54.04 48.01
CA ILE A 170 -11.01 52.86 48.86
C ILE A 170 -11.67 51.74 48.06
N ALA A 171 -12.70 52.04 47.28
CA ALA A 171 -13.39 51.05 46.45
C ALA A 171 -12.46 50.45 45.38
N GLU A 172 -11.62 51.26 44.76
CA GLU A 172 -10.62 50.80 43.78
C GLU A 172 -9.61 49.85 44.43
N VAL A 173 -9.03 50.23 45.58
CA VAL A 173 -8.05 49.40 46.30
C VAL A 173 -8.70 48.10 46.83
N GLU A 174 -9.96 48.14 47.27
CA GLU A 174 -10.71 46.94 47.66
C GLU A 174 -10.92 45.97 46.49
N GLU A 175 -11.23 46.49 45.30
CA GLU A 175 -11.36 45.68 44.08
C GLU A 175 -10.02 45.11 43.62
N GLU A 176 -8.94 45.89 43.69
CA GLU A 176 -7.58 45.40 43.42
C GLU A 176 -7.19 44.27 44.38
N LEU A 177 -7.45 44.44 45.67
CA LEU A 177 -7.17 43.42 46.69
C LEU A 177 -7.97 42.15 46.42
N ARG A 178 -9.25 42.28 46.04
CA ARG A 178 -10.10 41.14 45.65
C ARG A 178 -9.56 40.43 44.41
N LYS A 179 -9.11 41.18 43.41
CA LYS A 179 -8.51 40.64 42.18
C LYS A 179 -7.24 39.84 42.49
N GLN A 180 -6.35 40.38 43.33
CA GLN A 180 -5.12 39.68 43.72
C GLN A 180 -5.40 38.42 44.55
N ALA A 181 -6.33 38.50 45.52
CA ALA A 181 -6.74 37.33 46.31
C ALA A 181 -7.32 36.21 45.43
N LYS A 182 -8.19 36.55 44.47
CA LYS A 182 -8.78 35.59 43.54
C LYS A 182 -7.74 34.99 42.57
N LYS A 183 -6.76 35.79 42.14
CA LYS A 183 -5.64 35.33 41.30
C LYS A 183 -4.83 34.23 42.01
N VAL A 184 -4.51 34.43 43.30
CA VAL A 184 -3.82 33.43 44.12
C VAL A 184 -4.63 32.14 44.23
N GLU A 185 -5.94 32.24 44.50
CA GLU A 185 -6.84 31.08 44.61
C GLU A 185 -6.91 30.27 43.31
N ILE A 186 -7.15 30.95 42.18
CA ILE A 186 -7.24 30.31 40.86
C ILE A 186 -5.95 29.57 40.52
N TYR A 187 -4.79 30.20 40.75
CA TYR A 187 -3.51 29.55 40.47
C TYR A 187 -3.18 28.41 41.43
N ALA A 188 -3.58 28.50 42.71
CA ALA A 188 -3.44 27.38 43.64
C ALA A 188 -4.30 26.19 43.22
N GLN A 189 -5.54 26.44 42.77
CA GLN A 189 -6.43 25.40 42.25
C GLN A 189 -5.89 24.79 40.95
N ALA A 190 -5.45 25.61 40.00
CA ALA A 190 -4.85 25.19 38.73
C ALA A 190 -3.57 24.37 38.94
N LYS A 191 -2.75 24.73 39.94
CA LYS A 191 -1.58 23.93 40.34
C LYS A 191 -2.02 22.54 40.78
N ASN A 192 -2.95 22.44 41.71
CA ASN A 192 -3.41 21.14 42.23
C ASN A 192 -4.04 20.26 41.14
N THR A 193 -4.81 20.84 40.22
CA THR A 193 -5.38 20.08 39.09
C THR A 193 -4.29 19.58 38.14
N THR A 194 -3.29 20.41 37.82
CA THR A 194 -2.16 20.01 36.97
C THR A 194 -1.30 18.93 37.63
N TYR A 195 -0.97 19.05 38.92
CA TYR A 195 -0.23 18.01 39.64
C TYR A 195 -1.01 16.69 39.70
N ASN A 196 -2.32 16.73 39.94
CA ASN A 196 -3.17 15.53 39.91
C ASN A 196 -3.20 14.89 38.51
N PHE A 197 -3.25 15.70 37.46
CA PHE A 197 -3.21 15.23 36.07
C PHE A 197 -1.84 14.61 35.71
N MET A 198 -0.75 15.25 36.12
CA MET A 198 0.62 14.77 35.92
C MET A 198 0.87 13.46 36.68
N SER A 199 0.42 13.37 37.93
CA SER A 199 0.51 12.16 38.74
C SER A 199 -0.28 10.99 38.13
N ARG A 200 -1.50 11.25 37.62
CA ARG A 200 -2.29 10.26 36.87
C ARG A 200 -1.63 9.83 35.56
N ARG A 201 -0.87 10.72 34.92
CA ARG A 201 -0.04 10.42 33.74
C ARG A 201 1.33 9.80 34.08
N GLY A 202 1.61 9.52 35.35
CA GLY A 202 2.82 8.81 35.78
C GLY A 202 4.07 9.68 35.95
N ALA A 203 3.95 11.01 35.95
CA ALA A 203 5.06 11.89 36.29
C ALA A 203 5.51 11.65 37.74
N GLY A 204 6.80 11.38 37.95
CA GLY A 204 7.38 11.09 39.27
C GLY A 204 7.40 9.62 39.68
N ARG A 205 6.99 8.68 38.82
CA ARG A 205 7.27 7.25 39.05
C ARG A 205 8.72 6.94 38.67
N ALA A 206 9.49 6.39 39.60
CA ALA A 206 10.88 5.95 39.40
C ALA A 206 11.07 4.92 38.26
N ASN A 207 9.97 4.37 37.72
CA ASN A 207 9.92 3.39 36.65
C ASN A 207 9.28 3.94 35.37
N ALA A 208 9.40 5.24 35.08
CA ALA A 208 9.39 5.70 33.69
C ALA A 208 10.64 5.12 33.05
N ALA A 209 10.57 3.83 32.73
CA ALA A 209 11.65 3.06 32.18
C ALA A 209 11.46 3.01 30.67
N MET A 210 12.59 2.93 29.96
CA MET A 210 12.63 2.85 28.51
C MET A 210 11.62 1.82 27.97
N PRO A 211 11.08 2.00 26.75
CA PRO A 211 10.07 1.11 26.15
C PRO A 211 10.47 -0.37 25.98
N TYR A 212 11.69 -0.71 26.35
CA TYR A 212 12.25 -2.04 26.28
C TYR A 212 12.22 -2.75 27.66
N SER A 213 11.86 -2.05 28.75
CA SER A 213 11.87 -2.64 30.09
C SER A 213 10.61 -3.47 30.36
N ASN A 214 10.75 -4.66 30.91
CA ASN A 214 9.63 -5.53 31.29
C ASN A 214 8.81 -5.01 32.49
N THR A 215 9.25 -3.92 33.14
CA THR A 215 8.63 -3.35 34.34
C THR A 215 7.93 -2.01 34.09
N SER A 216 7.92 -1.52 32.85
CA SER A 216 7.34 -0.21 32.51
C SER A 216 5.82 -0.29 32.50
N ILE A 217 5.20 0.34 33.49
CA ILE A 217 3.81 0.79 33.37
C ILE A 217 3.83 1.94 32.38
N TYR A 218 3.65 1.63 31.10
CA TYR A 218 3.48 2.64 30.06
C TYR A 218 2.33 3.56 30.46
N ASN A 219 2.54 4.88 30.36
CA ASN A 219 1.41 5.79 30.43
C ASN A 219 0.46 5.44 29.27
N PRO A 220 -0.80 5.03 29.53
CA PRO A 220 -1.73 4.61 28.48
C PRO A 220 -1.93 5.69 27.41
N GLY A 221 -1.73 6.97 27.75
CA GLY A 221 -1.83 8.09 26.82
C GLY A 221 -0.68 8.24 25.82
N LEU A 222 0.39 7.44 25.92
CA LEU A 222 1.51 7.43 24.97
C LEU A 222 1.44 6.28 23.96
N ILE A 223 0.55 5.32 24.22
CA ILE A 223 0.34 4.17 23.34
C ILE A 223 -0.64 4.59 22.26
N HIS A 224 -0.17 4.53 21.02
CA HIS A 224 -0.98 4.71 19.83
C HIS A 224 -1.29 3.35 19.21
N TYR A 225 -2.45 3.25 18.57
CA TYR A 225 -2.90 2.06 17.89
C TYR A 225 -3.04 2.37 16.41
N CYS A 226 -2.41 1.57 15.56
CA CYS A 226 -2.69 1.59 14.13
C CYS A 226 -3.87 0.66 13.87
N CYS A 227 -4.94 1.19 13.28
CA CYS A 227 -6.15 0.44 12.96
C CYS A 227 -6.26 0.16 11.46
N ALA A 228 -6.89 -0.95 11.11
CA ALA A 228 -7.12 -1.32 9.73
C ALA A 228 -8.04 -0.31 9.01
N PRO A 229 -7.65 0.20 7.82
CA PRO A 229 -8.43 1.22 7.11
C PRO A 229 -9.71 0.65 6.46
N ALA A 230 -9.70 -0.63 6.08
CA ALA A 230 -10.80 -1.36 5.49
C ALA A 230 -10.64 -2.87 5.74
N ASP A 231 -11.63 -3.66 5.32
CA ASP A 231 -11.60 -5.11 5.43
C ASP A 231 -10.54 -5.69 4.49
N ALA A 232 -9.63 -6.49 5.04
CA ALA A 232 -8.43 -6.94 4.34
C ALA A 232 -7.86 -8.25 4.91
N TYR A 233 -6.97 -8.88 4.17
CA TYR A 233 -6.09 -9.95 4.61
C TYR A 233 -4.68 -9.40 4.81
N ILE A 234 -3.97 -9.89 5.83
CA ILE A 234 -2.57 -9.55 6.02
C ILE A 234 -1.71 -10.42 5.12
N SER A 235 -1.10 -9.82 4.10
CA SER A 235 -0.26 -10.55 3.15
C SER A 235 1.17 -10.71 3.65
N LYS A 236 1.70 -9.70 4.34
CA LYS A 236 3.08 -9.70 4.84
C LYS A 236 3.23 -8.82 6.06
N ILE A 237 3.99 -9.30 7.04
CA ILE A 237 4.42 -8.53 8.22
C ILE A 237 5.93 -8.34 8.10
N ASN A 238 6.39 -7.09 8.02
CA ASN A 238 7.81 -6.76 7.88
C ASN A 238 8.46 -6.44 9.23
N ALA A 239 7.69 -5.94 10.20
CA ALA A 239 8.19 -5.55 11.51
C ALA A 239 7.79 -6.53 12.61
N SER A 240 8.72 -6.80 13.53
CA SER A 240 8.48 -7.63 14.72
C SER A 240 8.09 -6.82 15.95
N ASP A 241 7.60 -7.52 16.97
CA ASP A 241 7.42 -6.97 18.31
C ASP A 241 8.69 -6.30 18.82
N LYS A 242 8.54 -5.23 19.61
CA LYS A 242 9.65 -4.53 20.28
C LYS A 242 10.75 -4.05 19.33
N THR A 243 10.35 -3.64 18.12
CA THR A 243 11.27 -3.19 17.06
C THR A 243 11.05 -1.71 16.77
N LEU A 244 12.15 -1.01 16.48
CA LEU A 244 12.12 0.38 16.04
C LEU A 244 11.96 0.43 14.52
N VAL A 245 11.02 1.25 14.06
CA VAL A 245 10.71 1.43 12.64
C VAL A 245 10.76 2.92 12.34
N PHE A 246 11.52 3.30 11.32
CA PHE A 246 11.68 4.69 10.94
C PHE A 246 10.52 5.17 10.07
N LYS A 247 10.35 6.48 10.02
CA LYS A 247 9.36 7.11 9.14
C LYS A 247 9.45 6.58 7.71
N SER A 248 8.28 6.27 7.14
CA SER A 248 8.12 5.73 5.78
C SER A 248 8.63 4.29 5.57
N GLU A 249 9.16 3.62 6.59
CA GLU A 249 9.42 2.19 6.50
C GLU A 249 8.11 1.39 6.58
N GLU A 250 8.05 0.32 5.80
CA GLU A 250 6.89 -0.57 5.73
C GLU A 250 6.81 -1.45 6.97
N VAL A 251 5.70 -1.34 7.72
CA VAL A 251 5.44 -2.17 8.89
C VAL A 251 4.77 -3.48 8.46
N MET A 252 3.75 -3.37 7.62
CA MET A 252 2.99 -4.50 7.11
C MET A 252 2.31 -4.18 5.78
N VAL A 253 1.93 -5.23 5.07
CA VAL A 253 1.21 -5.15 3.80
C VAL A 253 -0.14 -5.84 3.99
N ILE A 254 -1.20 -5.13 3.57
CA ILE A 254 -2.56 -5.62 3.62
C ILE A 254 -3.13 -5.66 2.20
N GLN A 255 -4.03 -6.62 1.96
CA GLN A 255 -4.73 -6.79 0.71
C GLN A 255 -6.23 -6.73 0.97
N HIS A 256 -6.94 -5.84 0.29
CA HIS A 256 -8.37 -5.67 0.53
C HIS A 256 -9.17 -6.93 0.20
N THR A 257 -10.30 -7.11 0.87
CA THR A 257 -11.22 -8.23 0.58
C THR A 257 -12.14 -7.92 -0.60
N ASP A 258 -12.43 -6.64 -0.85
CA ASP A 258 -13.26 -6.21 -1.98
C ASP A 258 -12.47 -6.30 -3.29
N TYR A 259 -13.06 -7.00 -4.27
CA TYR A 259 -12.51 -7.23 -5.60
C TYR A 259 -12.34 -5.93 -6.40
N ALA A 260 -13.20 -4.95 -6.17
CA ALA A 260 -13.14 -3.66 -6.86
C ALA A 260 -11.97 -2.81 -6.36
N ASP A 261 -11.71 -2.83 -5.05
CA ASP A 261 -10.68 -2.01 -4.41
C ASP A 261 -9.26 -2.57 -4.64
N CYS A 262 -9.13 -3.87 -4.92
CA CYS A 262 -7.84 -4.52 -5.18
C CYS A 262 -7.23 -4.23 -6.55
N HIS A 263 -7.94 -3.51 -7.43
CA HIS A 263 -7.55 -3.25 -8.83
C HIS A 263 -6.95 -4.48 -9.51
N LEU A 264 -7.66 -5.62 -9.41
CA LEU A 264 -7.19 -6.90 -9.91
C LEU A 264 -6.90 -6.82 -11.43
N GLY A 265 -5.61 -6.85 -11.76
CA GLY A 265 -5.11 -6.76 -13.11
C GLY A 265 -4.40 -8.06 -13.51
N VAL A 266 -4.34 -8.31 -14.81
CA VAL A 266 -3.52 -9.38 -15.38
C VAL A 266 -2.53 -8.78 -16.34
N ILE A 267 -1.25 -9.06 -16.11
CA ILE A 267 -0.16 -8.63 -16.98
C ILE A 267 0.20 -9.77 -17.92
N ALA A 268 0.23 -9.49 -19.21
CA ALA A 268 0.62 -10.43 -20.25
C ALA A 268 1.91 -9.99 -20.94
N TYR A 269 2.77 -10.96 -21.24
CA TYR A 269 3.92 -10.75 -22.10
C TYR A 269 3.55 -11.13 -23.53
N VAL A 270 3.48 -10.13 -24.40
CA VAL A 270 3.11 -10.29 -25.81
C VAL A 270 4.36 -10.17 -26.69
N PRO A 271 4.75 -11.23 -27.40
CA PRO A 271 5.81 -11.15 -28.42
C PRO A 271 5.49 -10.12 -29.51
N ASN A 272 6.52 -9.44 -30.03
CA ASN A 272 6.36 -8.36 -31.02
C ASN A 272 5.63 -8.81 -32.29
N ASP A 273 5.82 -10.06 -32.73
CA ASP A 273 5.18 -10.64 -33.92
C ASP A 273 3.67 -10.91 -33.73
N MET A 274 3.21 -10.99 -32.47
CA MET A 274 1.83 -11.27 -32.10
C MET A 274 1.03 -10.04 -31.66
N MET A 275 1.67 -8.87 -31.59
CA MET A 275 1.04 -7.59 -31.22
C MET A 275 -0.18 -7.23 -32.06
N LYS A 276 -0.16 -7.55 -33.35
CA LYS A 276 -1.30 -7.33 -34.27
C LYS A 276 -2.60 -8.00 -33.84
N TYR A 277 -2.53 -9.06 -33.03
CA TYR A 277 -3.71 -9.75 -32.52
C TYR A 277 -4.31 -9.07 -31.28
N MET A 278 -3.63 -8.05 -30.74
CA MET A 278 -4.07 -7.27 -29.59
C MET A 278 -4.88 -6.04 -30.00
N GLU A 279 -4.99 -5.74 -31.29
CA GLU A 279 -5.71 -4.55 -31.81
C GLU A 279 -7.23 -4.63 -31.58
N SER A 280 -7.80 -5.80 -31.26
CA SER A 280 -9.20 -5.86 -30.76
C SER A 280 -9.58 -7.15 -29.99
N PRO A 281 -9.07 -7.38 -28.77
CA PRO A 281 -9.71 -8.32 -27.87
C PRO A 281 -10.93 -7.63 -27.23
N ASP A 282 -12.12 -7.85 -27.79
CA ASP A 282 -13.37 -7.46 -27.11
C ASP A 282 -13.48 -8.18 -25.76
N ASP A 283 -13.11 -9.46 -25.72
CA ASP A 283 -12.91 -10.28 -24.51
C ASP A 283 -11.69 -11.21 -24.71
N ALA A 284 -10.82 -11.32 -23.71
CA ALA A 284 -9.76 -12.30 -23.61
C ALA A 284 -10.09 -13.32 -22.52
N ASP A 285 -9.81 -14.60 -22.76
CA ASP A 285 -10.00 -15.66 -21.78
C ASP A 285 -8.71 -15.85 -20.98
N ILE A 286 -8.75 -15.58 -19.68
CA ILE A 286 -7.69 -15.86 -18.73
C ILE A 286 -7.91 -17.25 -18.14
N ILE A 287 -7.03 -18.17 -18.51
CA ILE A 287 -7.02 -19.56 -18.08
C ILE A 287 -6.03 -19.65 -16.89
N ILE A 288 -6.58 -19.78 -15.69
CA ILE A 288 -5.78 -19.93 -14.45
C ILE A 288 -5.48 -21.40 -14.22
N ASN A 289 -6.48 -22.25 -14.39
CA ASN A 289 -6.36 -23.71 -14.32
C ASN A 289 -7.31 -24.34 -15.35
N LYS A 290 -7.25 -25.66 -15.54
CA LYS A 290 -8.11 -26.40 -16.50
C LYS A 290 -9.60 -26.15 -16.30
N ASP A 291 -10.01 -25.86 -15.07
CA ASP A 291 -11.41 -25.73 -14.66
C ASP A 291 -11.84 -24.27 -14.42
N LEU A 292 -10.94 -23.30 -14.57
CA LEU A 292 -11.21 -21.89 -14.30
C LEU A 292 -10.73 -21.00 -15.43
N GLU A 293 -11.70 -20.51 -16.20
CA GLU A 293 -11.53 -19.49 -17.24
C GLU A 293 -12.29 -18.22 -16.82
N LEU A 294 -11.61 -17.07 -16.83
CA LEU A 294 -12.18 -15.76 -16.53
C LEU A 294 -12.11 -14.88 -17.77
N LYS A 295 -13.11 -14.02 -17.98
CA LYS A 295 -13.09 -13.05 -19.07
C LYS A 295 -12.45 -11.74 -18.62
N ALA A 296 -11.57 -11.20 -19.43
CA ALA A 296 -10.99 -9.88 -19.21
C ALA A 296 -11.00 -9.03 -20.47
N LYS A 297 -11.03 -7.73 -20.27
CA LYS A 297 -10.89 -6.73 -21.31
C LYS A 297 -9.48 -6.17 -21.31
N LEU A 298 -8.95 -5.94 -22.50
CA LEU A 298 -7.68 -5.24 -22.64
C LEU A 298 -7.84 -3.77 -22.25
N GLN A 299 -7.08 -3.35 -21.25
CA GLN A 299 -7.08 -1.97 -20.79
C GLN A 299 -6.00 -1.16 -21.52
N MET A 300 -4.82 -1.75 -21.72
CA MET A 300 -3.65 -1.04 -22.24
C MET A 300 -2.61 -1.99 -22.82
N VAL A 301 -1.89 -1.52 -23.85
CA VAL A 301 -0.74 -2.20 -24.46
C VAL A 301 0.41 -1.21 -24.64
N GLY A 302 1.64 -1.65 -24.41
CA GLY A 302 2.83 -0.86 -24.78
C GLY A 302 3.44 -0.01 -23.67
N LEU A 303 3.17 -0.32 -22.40
CA LEU A 303 3.69 0.49 -21.29
C LEU A 303 5.23 0.45 -21.22
N ARG A 304 5.82 -0.74 -21.45
CA ARG A 304 7.27 -1.02 -21.48
C ARG A 304 7.56 -2.22 -22.38
N VAL A 305 8.74 -2.25 -22.97
CA VAL A 305 9.33 -3.47 -23.56
C VAL A 305 10.22 -4.06 -22.47
N GLU A 306 9.87 -5.22 -21.95
CA GLU A 306 10.63 -5.90 -20.90
C GLU A 306 11.21 -7.22 -21.41
N GLU A 307 12.37 -7.59 -20.87
CA GLU A 307 12.88 -8.94 -21.08
C GLU A 307 11.96 -9.92 -20.35
N ILE A 308 11.45 -10.93 -21.06
CA ILE A 308 10.58 -11.97 -20.49
C ILE A 308 11.28 -12.56 -19.26
N PRO A 309 10.64 -12.64 -18.08
CA PRO A 309 11.25 -13.22 -16.89
C PRO A 309 11.82 -14.62 -17.17
N LYS A 310 13.02 -14.94 -16.65
CA LYS A 310 13.71 -16.22 -16.91
C LYS A 310 12.87 -17.48 -16.65
N HIS A 311 11.90 -17.41 -15.74
CA HIS A 311 11.02 -18.54 -15.42
C HIS A 311 9.87 -18.76 -16.43
N LEU A 312 9.62 -17.80 -17.32
CA LEU A 312 8.69 -17.88 -18.44
C LEU A 312 9.39 -18.05 -19.80
N GLN A 313 10.72 -17.91 -19.83
CA GLN A 313 11.50 -18.13 -21.04
C GLN A 313 11.56 -19.63 -21.35
N SER A 314 11.15 -20.00 -22.57
CA SER A 314 11.49 -21.30 -23.12
C SER A 314 13.01 -21.34 -23.40
N ASN A 315 13.67 -22.47 -23.15
CA ASN A 315 15.11 -22.66 -23.42
C ASN A 315 15.51 -22.45 -24.91
N PHE A 316 14.56 -22.18 -25.81
CA PHE A 316 14.76 -22.08 -27.25
C PHE A 316 14.45 -20.69 -27.86
N SER A 317 13.91 -19.74 -27.09
CA SER A 317 13.56 -18.39 -27.60
C SER A 317 14.75 -17.43 -27.56
N HIS A 318 15.14 -16.86 -28.71
CA HIS A 318 16.31 -15.99 -28.89
C HIS A 318 16.00 -14.48 -28.81
N ASP A 319 14.71 -14.09 -28.88
CA ASP A 319 14.28 -12.70 -28.75
C ASP A 319 13.65 -12.49 -27.37
N ALA A 320 14.39 -11.82 -26.48
CA ALA A 320 14.01 -11.67 -25.08
C ALA A 320 12.95 -10.59 -24.82
N ASN A 321 12.68 -9.72 -25.79
CA ASN A 321 11.88 -8.50 -25.58
C ASN A 321 10.40 -8.74 -25.90
N ALA A 322 9.53 -8.62 -24.89
CA ALA A 322 8.08 -8.68 -25.03
C ALA A 322 7.43 -7.34 -24.66
N VAL A 323 6.32 -7.02 -25.32
CA VAL A 323 5.48 -5.89 -24.98
C VAL A 323 4.56 -6.29 -23.83
N VAL A 324 4.52 -5.45 -22.79
CA VAL A 324 3.63 -5.66 -21.66
C VAL A 324 2.21 -5.16 -22.00
N ALA A 325 1.23 -6.04 -21.85
CA ALA A 325 -0.19 -5.73 -21.96
C ALA A 325 -0.89 -5.92 -20.61
N VAL A 326 -1.83 -5.04 -20.29
CA VAL A 326 -2.59 -5.06 -19.03
C VAL A 326 -4.05 -5.31 -19.33
N PHE A 327 -4.59 -6.35 -18.71
CA PHE A 327 -5.98 -6.78 -18.81
C PHE A 327 -6.70 -6.54 -17.48
N THR A 328 -7.94 -6.07 -17.55
CA THR A 328 -8.82 -5.92 -16.40
C THR A 328 -9.94 -6.95 -16.50
N LEU A 329 -10.25 -7.64 -15.40
CA LEU A 329 -11.35 -8.61 -15.38
C LEU A 329 -12.70 -7.93 -15.61
N ASN A 330 -13.60 -8.57 -16.36
CA ASN A 330 -14.95 -8.04 -16.53
C ASN A 330 -15.72 -8.12 -15.20
N PRO A 331 -16.51 -7.08 -14.87
CA PRO A 331 -17.27 -7.04 -13.62
C PRO A 331 -18.30 -8.18 -13.54
N ASN A 332 -18.69 -8.55 -12.31
CA ASN A 332 -19.70 -9.58 -11.98
C ASN A 332 -19.28 -11.05 -12.19
N GLN A 333 -17.99 -11.34 -12.35
CA GLN A 333 -17.48 -12.72 -12.34
C GLN A 333 -17.14 -13.18 -10.91
N ARG A 334 -17.43 -14.45 -10.61
CA ARG A 334 -17.06 -15.04 -9.31
C ARG A 334 -15.60 -15.48 -9.35
N VAL A 335 -14.72 -14.66 -8.76
CA VAL A 335 -13.29 -14.97 -8.64
C VAL A 335 -13.04 -15.72 -7.32
N PRO A 336 -12.49 -16.95 -7.33
CA PRO A 336 -12.13 -17.64 -6.09
C PRO A 336 -11.02 -16.90 -5.32
N ALA A 337 -11.07 -16.93 -3.99
CA ALA A 337 -10.14 -16.17 -3.15
C ALA A 337 -8.66 -16.51 -3.38
N TRP A 338 -8.33 -17.78 -3.69
CA TRP A 338 -6.95 -18.21 -3.95
C TRP A 338 -6.36 -17.64 -5.25
N VAL A 339 -7.20 -17.16 -6.17
CA VAL A 339 -6.75 -16.47 -7.40
C VAL A 339 -6.19 -15.09 -7.07
N MET A 340 -6.59 -14.53 -5.93
CA MET A 340 -6.12 -13.24 -5.43
C MET A 340 -4.73 -13.36 -4.77
N SER A 341 -3.83 -14.12 -5.39
CA SER A 341 -2.43 -14.20 -5.01
C SER A 341 -1.61 -13.38 -6.01
N ASN A 342 -0.79 -12.47 -5.50
CA ASN A 342 0.08 -11.67 -6.35
C ASN A 342 1.09 -12.58 -7.07
N ARG A 343 1.31 -12.33 -8.36
CA ARG A 343 2.19 -13.09 -9.26
C ARG A 343 1.75 -14.53 -9.55
N LEU A 344 0.44 -14.82 -9.48
CA LEU A 344 -0.07 -16.12 -9.92
C LEU A 344 0.09 -16.26 -11.45
N PRO A 345 0.77 -17.31 -11.95
CA PRO A 345 0.95 -17.50 -13.39
C PRO A 345 -0.38 -17.90 -14.06
N VAL A 346 -0.66 -17.27 -15.20
CA VAL A 346 -1.88 -17.50 -15.98
C VAL A 346 -1.58 -17.55 -17.47
N ARG A 347 -2.44 -18.23 -18.22
CA ARG A 347 -2.41 -18.24 -19.69
C ARG A 347 -3.57 -17.43 -20.24
N ILE A 348 -3.29 -16.56 -21.19
CA ILE A 348 -4.27 -15.63 -21.74
C ILE A 348 -4.52 -16.03 -23.18
N ARG A 349 -5.78 -16.28 -23.52
CA ARG A 349 -6.22 -16.71 -24.84
C ARG A 349 -7.01 -15.57 -25.49
N VAL A 350 -6.52 -15.11 -26.64
CA VAL A 350 -7.16 -14.06 -27.45
C VAL A 350 -7.59 -14.63 -28.80
N ASN A 351 -8.76 -14.21 -29.27
CA ASN A 351 -9.28 -14.61 -30.57
C ASN A 351 -8.63 -13.79 -31.70
N LYS A 352 -7.90 -14.46 -32.59
CA LYS A 352 -7.23 -13.83 -33.76
C LYS A 352 -8.23 -13.34 -34.81
N ILE A 353 -9.39 -14.00 -34.93
CA ILE A 353 -10.38 -13.68 -35.97
C ILE A 353 -11.04 -12.33 -35.68
N GLY A 354 -11.30 -12.01 -34.41
CA GLY A 354 -11.85 -10.70 -34.02
C GLY A 354 -10.96 -9.55 -34.47
N ALA A 355 -9.65 -9.65 -34.18
CA ALA A 355 -8.63 -8.68 -34.61
C ALA A 355 -8.49 -8.50 -36.12
N MET A 356 -8.81 -9.55 -36.91
CA MET A 356 -8.76 -9.46 -38.37
C MET A 356 -10.03 -8.89 -39.00
N LEU A 357 -11.17 -8.99 -38.33
CA LEU A 357 -12.48 -8.59 -38.88
C LEU A 357 -12.85 -7.15 -38.55
N ASP A 358 -12.53 -6.65 -37.36
CA ASP A 358 -12.86 -5.28 -36.91
C ASP A 358 -11.71 -4.67 -36.07
N PRO A 359 -10.62 -4.22 -36.73
CA PRO A 359 -9.47 -3.67 -36.02
C PRO A 359 -9.82 -2.32 -35.39
N LYS A 360 -9.77 -2.27 -34.05
CA LYS A 360 -9.92 -1.04 -33.28
C LYS A 360 -8.53 -0.47 -32.96
N PRO A 361 -8.37 0.85 -32.80
CA PRO A 361 -7.09 1.40 -32.38
C PRO A 361 -6.75 0.90 -30.96
N LEU A 362 -5.51 0.43 -30.77
CA LEU A 362 -5.01 0.04 -29.46
C LEU A 362 -5.12 1.21 -28.48
N PRO A 363 -5.55 0.97 -27.23
CA PRO A 363 -5.35 1.91 -26.14
C PRO A 363 -3.85 1.96 -25.78
N MET A 364 -3.07 2.68 -26.60
CA MET A 364 -1.66 2.95 -26.38
C MET A 364 -1.49 4.24 -25.58
N TYR A 365 -0.71 4.19 -24.50
CA TYR A 365 -0.21 5.39 -23.85
C TYR A 365 1.06 5.83 -24.58
N THR A 366 0.93 6.75 -25.54
CA THR A 366 2.11 7.44 -26.04
C THR A 366 2.50 8.46 -24.98
N VAL A 367 3.62 8.23 -24.28
CA VAL A 367 4.29 9.35 -23.59
C VAL A 367 4.61 10.36 -24.69
N PRO A 368 4.09 11.59 -24.68
CA PRO A 368 4.48 12.57 -25.66
C PRO A 368 5.98 12.78 -25.46
N VAL A 369 6.77 12.30 -26.41
CA VAL A 369 8.19 12.62 -26.48
C VAL A 369 8.24 14.11 -26.80
N GLY A 370 8.27 14.94 -25.76
CA GLY A 370 8.68 16.32 -25.90
C GLY A 370 10.00 16.31 -26.65
N LYS A 371 10.07 17.06 -27.75
CA LYS A 371 11.24 17.16 -28.63
C LYS A 371 12.52 17.21 -27.78
N ASN A 372 13.20 16.07 -27.66
CA ASN A 372 14.53 16.00 -27.09
C ASN A 372 15.50 16.56 -28.14
N GLU A 373 15.65 17.88 -28.17
CA GLU A 373 16.67 18.58 -28.98
C GLU A 373 18.12 18.29 -28.52
N ASN A 374 18.35 17.41 -27.54
CA ASN A 374 19.68 17.15 -26.97
C ASN A 374 20.25 15.75 -27.21
N VAL A 375 19.77 14.99 -28.19
CA VAL A 375 20.52 13.83 -28.70
C VAL A 375 21.24 14.23 -29.98
N LYS A 376 22.36 14.94 -29.83
CA LYS A 376 23.40 14.96 -30.88
C LYS A 376 23.87 13.51 -31.05
N ARG A 377 23.38 12.84 -32.10
CA ARG A 377 23.97 11.61 -32.63
C ARG A 377 25.46 11.86 -32.82
N SER A 378 26.28 11.25 -31.97
CA SER A 378 27.73 11.17 -32.20
C SER A 378 27.98 10.17 -33.33
N ASN A 379 27.76 10.60 -34.57
CA ASN A 379 28.32 9.94 -35.74
C ASN A 379 29.82 10.31 -35.79
N ARG A 380 30.65 9.62 -35.01
CA ARG A 380 32.07 9.47 -35.34
C ARG A 380 32.21 8.18 -36.15
N PHE A 381 32.00 8.32 -37.46
CA PHE A 381 32.65 7.45 -38.42
C PHE A 381 34.15 7.78 -38.35
N SER A 382 34.95 6.93 -37.71
CA SER A 382 36.38 6.88 -37.95
C SER A 382 36.63 5.70 -38.88
N SER A 383 36.65 5.97 -40.18
CA SER A 383 37.24 5.08 -41.17
C SER A 383 38.75 5.29 -41.15
N ASP A 384 39.48 4.39 -40.50
CA ASP A 384 40.91 4.23 -40.75
C ASP A 384 41.17 2.79 -41.15
N THR A 385 41.20 2.59 -42.47
CA THR A 385 41.81 1.42 -43.11
C THR A 385 43.32 1.60 -43.18
N ASN A 386 44.01 0.53 -42.80
CA ASN A 386 45.43 0.28 -42.79
C ASN A 386 46.27 0.67 -44.03
N ASN A 387 47.52 1.02 -43.72
CA ASN A 387 48.80 0.54 -44.32
C ASN A 387 49.73 1.50 -45.09
N HIS A 388 50.93 1.59 -44.49
CA HIS A 388 52.29 1.60 -45.05
C HIS A 388 53.04 2.89 -45.41
N GLN A 389 54.14 3.05 -44.64
CA GLN A 389 55.52 3.41 -45.03
C GLN A 389 55.77 4.70 -45.81
N GLU A 390 56.56 5.60 -45.20
CA GLU A 390 57.98 5.74 -45.58
C GLU A 390 58.79 6.51 -44.54
N GLN A 391 60.02 6.03 -44.33
CA GLN A 391 61.07 6.63 -43.50
C GLN A 391 61.86 7.67 -44.29
N LYS A 392 62.59 8.50 -43.51
CA LYS A 392 63.67 9.45 -43.88
C LYS A 392 63.14 10.82 -44.31
N LYS A 393 63.63 11.94 -43.80
CA LYS A 393 64.93 12.22 -43.16
C LYS A 393 64.79 13.49 -42.31
#